data_AF-A0AAD9J7S1-F1
#
_entry.id   AF-A0AAD9J7S1-F1
#
_cell.length_a   1.000
_cell.length_b   1.000
_cell.length_c   1.000
_cell.angle_alpha   90.00
_cell.angle_beta   90.00
_cell.angle_gamma   90.00
#
_symmetry.space_group_name_H-M   'P 1'
#
loop_
_entity.id
_entity.type
_entity.pdbx_description
1 polymer ?
#
loop_
_entity_poly.entity_id
_entity_poly.type
_entity_poly.pdbx_seq_one_letter_code
_entity_poly.pdbx_strand_id
1 'polypeptide(L)'
;MVFLGIPMLYLEMCLGQYTSQGPSRVWLIAPLFGGIGYAMVAVSIILAYYQSVFISWMFYYLFGSMLSVLPWLHCNSDWATSGMY
;
A
#
# COMPACT_ATOMS: atom_id res chain seq x y z
N MET A 1 7.57 9.06 17.19
CA MET A 1 7.50 9.73 15.87
C MET A 1 8.43 10.93 15.76
N VAL A 2 8.40 11.89 16.69
CA VAL A 2 9.16 13.16 16.54
C VAL A 2 10.68 12.98 16.45
N PHE A 3 11.29 12.17 17.31
CA PHE A 3 12.76 12.07 17.38
C PHE A 3 13.41 11.10 16.40
N LEU A 4 12.64 10.22 15.77
CA LEU A 4 13.16 9.11 14.97
C LEU A 4 12.45 8.97 13.63
N GLY A 5 11.12 9.13 13.61
CA GLY A 5 10.33 9.04 12.38
C GLY A 5 10.52 10.26 11.48
N ILE A 6 10.41 11.48 12.02
CA ILE A 6 10.60 12.72 11.25
C ILE A 6 12.00 12.79 10.61
N PRO A 7 13.12 12.59 11.35
CA PRO A 7 14.44 12.66 10.73
C PRO A 7 14.70 11.54 9.72
N MET A 8 14.19 10.32 9.94
CA MET A 8 14.30 9.24 8.95
C MET A 8 13.53 9.55 7.66
N LEU A 9 12.31 10.06 7.78
CA LEU A 9 11.46 10.37 6.63
C LEU A 9 12.02 11.56 5.84
N TYR A 10 12.59 12.56 6.54
CA TYR A 10 13.32 13.65 5.91
C TYR A 10 14.57 13.16 5.16
N LEU A 11 15.35 12.25 5.76
CA LEU A 11 16.52 11.64 5.12
C LEU A 11 16.13 10.84 3.87
N GLU A 12 15.04 10.08 3.92
CA GLU A 12 14.50 9.37 2.76
C GLU A 12 14.06 10.31 1.64
N MET A 13 13.37 11.42 1.97
CA MET A 13 12.98 12.44 1.00
C MET A 13 14.19 13.15 0.38
N CYS A 14 15.18 13.55 1.17
CA CYS A 14 16.40 14.18 0.67
C CYS A 14 17.18 13.23 -0.26
N LEU A 15 17.30 11.95 0.10
CA LEU A 15 17.95 10.94 -0.74
C LEU A 15 17.17 10.69 -2.05
N GLY A 16 15.84 10.62 -1.98
CA GLY A 16 14.98 10.46 -3.15
C GLY A 16 15.08 11.64 -4.12
N GLN A 17 15.09 12.87 -3.61
CA GLN A 17 15.25 14.08 -4.42
C GLN A 17 16.67 14.21 -5.01
N TYR A 18 17.71 13.95 -4.20
CA TYR A 18 19.11 14.05 -4.63
C TYR A 18 19.47 13.06 -5.73
N THR A 19 18.90 11.86 -5.68
CA THR A 19 19.30 10.79 -6.61
C THR A 19 18.51 10.84 -7.90
N SER A 20 17.32 11.45 -7.95
CA SER A 20 16.46 11.57 -9.16
C SER A 20 16.36 10.26 -9.99
N GLN A 21 16.60 9.14 -9.32
CA GLN A 21 16.76 7.79 -9.83
C GLN A 21 16.23 6.87 -8.73
N GLY A 22 15.69 5.70 -9.10
CA GLY A 22 15.07 4.78 -8.16
C GLY A 22 15.99 4.35 -7.00
N PRO A 23 15.40 3.88 -5.88
CA PRO A 23 16.11 3.54 -4.63
C PRO A 23 17.24 2.51 -4.79
N SER A 24 17.29 1.79 -5.92
CA SER A 24 18.37 0.86 -6.26
C SER A 24 19.69 1.54 -6.63
N ARG A 25 19.68 2.78 -7.15
CA ARG A 25 20.90 3.51 -7.57
C ARG A 25 21.47 4.44 -6.49
N VAL A 26 20.68 4.76 -5.46
CA VAL A 26 21.06 5.64 -4.33
C VAL A 26 22.22 5.06 -3.52
N TRP A 27 22.23 3.73 -3.33
CA TRP A 27 23.19 3.06 -2.45
C TRP A 27 24.59 2.87 -3.03
N LEU A 28 24.87 3.39 -4.24
CA LEU A 28 26.21 3.47 -4.81
C LEU A 28 27.15 4.41 -4.04
N ILE A 29 26.62 5.30 -3.18
CA ILE A 29 27.39 6.21 -2.32
C ILE A 29 28.06 5.46 -1.14
N ALA A 30 27.49 4.33 -0.70
CA ALA A 30 28.04 3.51 0.38
C ALA A 30 27.80 2.01 0.12
N PRO A 31 28.78 1.28 -0.46
CA PRO A 31 28.60 -0.12 -0.84
C PRO A 31 28.29 -1.06 0.34
N LEU A 32 28.58 -0.65 1.58
CA LEU A 32 28.26 -1.39 2.80
C LEU A 32 26.75 -1.53 3.06
N PHE A 33 25.94 -0.60 2.56
CA PHE A 33 24.47 -0.64 2.72
C PHE A 33 23.74 -0.88 1.39
N GLY A 34 24.44 -1.35 0.35
CA GLY A 34 23.85 -1.73 -0.94
C GLY A 34 22.68 -2.71 -0.83
N GLY A 35 22.69 -3.57 0.20
CA GLY A 35 21.60 -4.51 0.49
C GLY A 35 20.30 -3.86 0.97
N ILE A 36 20.36 -2.72 1.66
CA ILE A 36 19.16 -2.03 2.15
C ILE A 36 18.34 -1.53 0.96
N GLY A 37 18.96 -1.00 -0.08
CA GLY A 37 18.25 -0.54 -1.28
C GLY A 37 17.46 -1.66 -1.96
N TYR A 38 18.06 -2.83 -2.08
CA TYR A 38 17.39 -4.00 -2.65
C TYR A 38 16.24 -4.49 -1.77
N ALA A 39 16.44 -4.51 -0.45
CA ALA A 39 15.38 -4.86 0.50
C ALA A 39 14.19 -3.89 0.44
N MET A 40 14.44 -2.58 0.36
CA MET A 40 13.39 -1.56 0.24
C MET A 40 12.58 -1.72 -1.05
N VAL A 41 13.24 -2.04 -2.18
CA VAL A 41 12.55 -2.33 -3.45
C VAL A 41 11.71 -3.61 -3.33
N ALA A 42 12.25 -4.68 -2.75
CA ALA A 42 11.53 -5.93 -2.57
C ALA A 42 10.29 -5.75 -1.68
N VAL A 43 10.42 -5.03 -0.55
CA VAL A 43 9.29 -4.71 0.34
C VAL A 43 8.25 -3.86 -0.38
N SER A 44 8.68 -2.89 -1.19
CA SER A 44 7.75 -2.05 -1.98
C SER A 44 6.95 -2.87 -3.00
N ILE A 45 7.58 -3.85 -3.66
CA ILE A 45 6.90 -4.75 -4.62
C ILE A 45 5.87 -5.63 -3.89
N ILE A 46 6.25 -6.21 -2.75
CA ILE A 46 5.35 -7.03 -1.93
C ILE A 46 4.16 -6.19 -1.46
N LEU A 47 4.41 -4.98 -0.96
CA LEU A 47 3.37 -4.07 -0.51
C LEU A 47 2.45 -3.64 -1.66
N ALA A 48 3.00 -3.32 -2.84
CA ALA A 48 2.20 -2.94 -4.00
C ALA A 48 1.24 -4.07 -4.42
N TYR A 49 1.70 -5.33 -4.36
CA TYR A 49 0.85 -6.49 -4.60
C TYR A 49 -0.30 -6.57 -3.59
N TYR A 50 0.00 -6.49 -2.28
CA TYR A 50 -1.03 -6.54 -1.23
C TYR A 50 -2.01 -5.37 -1.29
N GLN A 51 -1.51 -4.15 -1.52
CA GLN A 51 -2.33 -2.93 -1.59
C GLN A 51 -3.27 -2.94 -2.80
N SER A 52 -2.91 -3.61 -3.89
CA SER A 52 -3.79 -3.75 -5.06
C SER A 52 -5.11 -4.46 -4.72
N VAL A 53 -5.07 -5.47 -3.83
CA VAL A 53 -6.27 -6.18 -3.36
C VAL A 53 -7.14 -5.26 -2.51
N PHE A 54 -6.54 -4.49 -1.61
CA PHE A 54 -7.27 -3.52 -0.78
C PHE A 54 -7.95 -2.44 -1.63
N ILE A 55 -7.22 -1.88 -2.60
CA ILE A 55 -7.77 -0.90 -3.55
C ILE A 55 -8.94 -1.50 -4.35
N SER A 56 -8.81 -2.76 -4.79
CA SER A 56 -9.91 -3.47 -5.47
C SER A 56 -11.16 -3.58 -4.59
N TRP A 57 -11.01 -3.91 -3.31
CA TRP A 57 -12.13 -3.92 -2.36
C TRP A 57 -12.74 -2.53 -2.18
N MET A 58 -11.92 -1.48 -2.06
CA MET A 58 -12.42 -0.10 -1.96
C MET A 58 -13.26 0.27 -3.19
N PHE A 59 -12.80 -0.05 -4.40
CA PHE A 59 -13.57 0.18 -5.63
C PHE A 59 -14.86 -0.63 -5.66
N TYR A 60 -14.83 -1.90 -5.26
CA TYR A 60 -16.02 -2.75 -5.19
C TYR A 60 -17.10 -2.13 -4.30
N TYR A 61 -16.74 -1.70 -3.08
CA TYR A 61 -17.69 -1.04 -2.17
C TYR A 61 -18.10 0.36 -2.65
N LEU A 62 -17.19 1.11 -3.28
CA LEU A 62 -17.48 2.43 -3.84
C LEU A 62 -18.56 2.32 -4.91
N PHE A 63 -18.39 1.43 -5.91
CA PHE A 63 -19.38 1.22 -6.94
C PHE A 63 -20.67 0.60 -6.39
N GLY A 64 -20.57 -0.31 -5.42
CA GLY A 64 -21.72 -0.87 -4.70
C GLY A 64 -22.56 0.18 -3.97
N SER A 65 -21.94 1.27 -3.51
CA SER A 65 -22.62 2.38 -2.82
C SER A 65 -23.37 3.35 -3.74
N MET A 66 -23.05 3.34 -5.04
CA MET A 66 -23.74 4.18 -6.03
C MET A 66 -25.08 3.58 -6.47
N LEU A 67 -25.40 2.35 -6.07
CA LEU A 67 -26.72 1.76 -6.28
C LEU A 67 -27.71 2.29 -5.24
N SER A 68 -28.96 2.54 -5.67
CA SER A 68 -30.04 3.07 -4.81
C SER A 68 -30.48 2.13 -3.70
N VAL A 69 -30.27 0.82 -3.88
CA VAL A 69 -30.48 -0.21 -2.87
C VAL A 69 -29.15 -0.94 -2.69
N LEU A 70 -28.57 -0.81 -1.50
CA LEU A 70 -27.30 -1.44 -1.14
C LEU A 70 -27.46 -2.97 -1.12
N PRO A 71 -26.65 -3.74 -1.86
CA PRO A 71 -26.81 -5.19 -1.96
C PRO A 71 -26.47 -5.95 -0.67
N TRP A 72 -25.81 -5.30 0.30
CA TRP A 72 -25.57 -5.82 1.65
C TRP A 72 -26.59 -5.34 2.69
N LEU A 73 -27.54 -4.48 2.30
CA LEU A 73 -28.63 -4.01 3.19
C LEU A 73 -29.77 -5.04 3.29
N HIS A 74 -30.01 -5.77 2.20
CA HIS A 74 -30.96 -6.88 2.16
C HIS A 74 -30.21 -8.19 1.94
N CYS A 75 -30.58 -9.20 2.74
CA CYS A 75 -30.08 -10.55 2.61
C CYS A 75 -30.55 -11.13 1.26
N ASN A 76 -29.71 -11.07 0.23
CA ASN A 76 -30.02 -11.65 -1.05
C ASN A 76 -29.83 -13.18 -0.96
N SER A 77 -30.80 -13.95 -1.43
CA SER A 77 -30.92 -15.39 -1.18
C SER A 77 -29.77 -16.26 -1.71
N ASP A 78 -28.87 -15.70 -2.52
CA ASP A 78 -27.76 -16.43 -3.16
C ASP A 78 -26.51 -16.58 -2.30
N TRP A 79 -26.31 -15.70 -1.30
CA TRP A 79 -25.17 -15.76 -0.37
C TRP A 79 -25.59 -15.75 1.11
N ALA A 80 -26.89 -15.54 1.38
CA ALA A 80 -27.48 -15.59 2.70
C ALA A 80 -27.57 -17.03 3.23
N THR A 81 -26.83 -17.34 4.30
CA THR A 81 -27.02 -18.60 5.04
C THR A 81 -28.32 -18.51 5.87
N SER A 82 -29.08 -19.59 5.95
CA SER A 82 -30.44 -19.70 6.49
C SER A 82 -30.57 -19.44 8.00
N GLY A 83 -30.21 -18.24 8.46
CA GLY A 83 -30.22 -17.85 9.87
C GLY A 83 -29.93 -16.38 10.13
N MET A 84 -30.20 -15.49 9.16
CA MET A 84 -30.07 -14.04 9.33
C MET A 84 -31.48 -13.44 9.55
N TYR A 85 -31.69 -12.86 10.74
CA TYR A 85 -32.90 -12.10 11.12
C TYR A 85 -32.76 -10.62 10.79
#